data_AF-A0AAW2SP36-F1
#
_entry.id   AF-A0AAW2SP36-F1
#
_cell.length_a   1.000
_cell.length_b   1.000
_cell.length_c   1.000
_cell.angle_alpha   90.00
_cell.angle_beta   90.00
_cell.angle_gamma   90.00
#
_symmetry.space_group_name_H-M   'P 1'
#
loop_
_entity.id
_entity.type
_entity.pdbx_description
1 polymer ?
#
loop_
_entity_poly.entity_id
_entity_poly.type
_entity_poly.pdbx_seq_one_letter_code
_entity_poly.pdbx_strand_id
1 'polypeptide(L)' 'MVKNSPNPRNYYKCSVEGCSVKKRVERDKEDQRYVVTTYQGIHNHQPPPNHL' A
#
# COMPACT_ATOMS: atom_id res chain seq x y z
N MET A 1 -8.84 -6.82 -10.69
CA MET A 1 -8.73 -7.90 -9.68
C MET A 1 -7.91 -9.02 -10.29
N VAL A 2 -6.76 -9.36 -9.71
CA VAL A 2 -5.93 -10.48 -10.18
C VAL A 2 -6.69 -11.76 -9.84
N LYS A 3 -7.38 -12.32 -10.84
CA LYS A 3 -8.00 -13.63 -10.76
C LYS A 3 -6.88 -14.64 -10.43
N ASN A 4 -7.09 -15.49 -9.41
CA ASN A 4 -6.24 -16.64 -9.04
C ASN A 4 -4.96 -16.45 -8.18
N SER A 5 -4.88 -15.46 -7.27
CA SER A 5 -3.81 -15.50 -6.24
C SER A 5 -4.37 -15.83 -4.85
N PRO A 6 -3.87 -16.87 -4.15
CA PRO A 6 -4.27 -17.18 -2.78
C PRO A 6 -3.86 -16.07 -1.78
N ASN A 7 -2.96 -15.18 -2.19
CA ASN A 7 -2.56 -14.00 -1.45
C ASN A 7 -3.11 -12.75 -2.16
N PRO A 8 -4.25 -12.19 -1.72
CA PRO A 8 -4.81 -11.01 -2.35
C PRO A 8 -3.82 -9.85 -2.24
N ARG A 9 -3.56 -9.21 -3.39
CA ARG A 9 -2.67 -8.06 -3.51
C ARG A 9 -3.49 -6.78 -3.60
N ASN A 10 -3.37 -5.93 -2.58
CA ASN A 10 -4.05 -4.65 -2.51
C ASN A 10 -3.11 -3.52 -2.93
N TYR A 11 -3.64 -2.57 -3.69
CA TYR A 11 -2.92 -1.39 -4.13
C TYR A 11 -3.63 -0.15 -3.61
N TYR A 12 -2.88 0.77 -3.04
CA TYR A 12 -3.38 2.02 -2.51
C TYR A 12 -2.58 3.17 -3.11
N LYS A 13 -3.28 4.25 -3.44
CA LYS A 13 -2.68 5.54 -3.80
C LYS A 13 -2.84 6.47 -2.60
N CYS A 14 -1.88 7.37 -2.40
CA CYS A 14 -2.08 8.48 -1.48
C CYS A 14 -3.32 9.29 -1.90
N SER A 15 -4.14 9.68 -0.93
CA SER A 15 -5.37 10.44 -1.15
C SER A 15 -5.13 11.94 -1.31
N VAL A 16 -3.91 12.43 -1.06
CA VAL A 16 -3.57 13.85 -1.23
C VAL A 16 -3.42 14.15 -2.72
N GLU A 17 -4.15 15.17 -3.16
CA GLU A 17 -4.09 15.69 -4.52
C GLU A 17 -2.65 16.03 -4.92
N GLY A 18 -2.27 15.65 -6.14
CA GLY A 18 -0.90 15.84 -6.63
C GLY A 18 0.17 14.92 -6.01
N CYS A 19 -0.17 14.04 -5.06
CA CYS A 19 0.76 13.05 -4.54
C CYS A 19 0.83 11.82 -5.45
N SER A 20 2.05 11.43 -5.82
CA SER A 20 2.33 10.27 -6.67
C SER A 20 2.59 8.98 -5.89
N VAL A 21 2.63 9.04 -4.55
CA VAL A 21 2.95 7.89 -3.70
C VAL A 21 1.91 6.79 -3.85
N LYS A 22 2.41 5.56 -3.98
CA LYS A 22 1.61 4.33 -4.02
C LYS A 22 2.15 3.37 -2.99
N LYS A 23 1.27 2.53 -2.43
CA LYS A 23 1.68 1.37 -1.66
C LYS A 23 0.98 0.11 -2.16
N ARG A 24 1.72 -0.99 -2.12
CA ARG A 24 1.22 -2.34 -2.40
C ARG A 24 1.29 -3.14 -1.11
N VAL A 25 0.19 -3.79 -0.77
CA VAL A 25 0.04 -4.64 0.41
C VAL A 25 -0.27 -6.05 -0.07
N GLU A 26 0.58 -7.00 0.27
CA GLU A 26 0.38 -8.42 -0.03
C GLU A 26 0.80 -9.28 1.16
N ARG A 27 0.25 -10.50 1.26
CA ARG A 27 0.79 -11.49 2.19
C ARG A 27 2.03 -12.13 1.58
N ASP A 28 2.99 -12.45 2.43
CA ASP A 28 4.18 -13.18 1.99
C ASP A 28 3.79 -14.55 1.41
N LYS A 29 4.58 -15.01 0.44
CA LYS A 29 4.29 -16.25 -0.28
C LYS A 29 4.70 -17.49 0.50
N GLU A 30 5.74 -17.39 1.31
CA GLU A 30 6.33 -18.49 2.08
C GLU A 30 5.68 -18.58 3.46
N ASP A 31 5.42 -17.45 4.11
CA ASP A 31 4.71 -17.40 5.40
C ASP A 31 3.60 -16.33 5.42
N GLN A 32 2.35 -16.80 5.27
CA GLN A 32 1.15 -15.96 5.24
C GLN A 32 0.88 -15.14 6.51
N ARG A 33 1.63 -15.37 7.60
CA ARG A 33 1.58 -14.53 8.81
C ARG A 33 2.21 -13.17 8.57
N TYR A 34 3.13 -13.05 7.62
CA TYR A 34 3.78 -11.79 7.28
C TYR A 34 2.98 -11.02 6.22
N VAL A 35 2.89 -9.71 6.44
CA VAL A 35 2.33 -8.74 5.49
C VAL A 35 3.47 -7.92 4.93
N VAL A 36 3.69 -8.04 3.63
CA VAL A 36 4.67 -7.26 2.90
C VAL A 36 4.01 -5.99 2.39
N THR A 37 4.54 -4.84 2.82
CA THR A 37 4.11 -3.52 2.33
C THR A 37 5.24 -2.87 1.55
N THR A 38 5.02 -2.62 0.26
CA THR A 38 5.97 -1.91 -0.60
C THR A 38 5.47 -0.49 -0.85
N TYR A 39 6.26 0.52 -0.50
CA TYR A 39 5.99 1.92 -0.81
C TYR A 39 6.77 2.34 -2.06
N GLN A 40 6.16 3.15 -2.91
CA GLN A 40 6.78 3.70 -4.11
C GLN A 40 6.55 5.21 -4.17
N GLY A 41 7.62 5.97 -4.35
CA GLY A 41 7.61 7.44 -4.39
C GLY A 41 7.92 8.09 -3.05
N ILE A 42 7.94 9.42 -3.06
CA ILE A 42 8.21 10.27 -1.89
C ILE A 42 7.02 11.21 -1.72
N HIS A 43 6.54 11.38 -0.48
CA HIS A 43 5.47 12.33 -0.19
C HIS A 43 5.99 13.76 -0.37
N ASN A 44 5.21 14.58 -1.07
CA ASN A 44 5.48 15.99 -1.33
C ASN A 44 4.55 16.93 -0.54
N HIS A 45 3.96 16.42 0.54
CA HIS A 45 3.00 17.12 1.38
C HIS A 45 3.24 16.74 2.85
N GLN A 46 2.71 17.55 3.76
CA GLN A 46 2.72 17.23 5.18
C GLN A 46 1.79 16.03 5.47
N PRO A 47 2.06 15.26 6.55
CA PRO A 47 1.14 14.23 7.01
C PRO A 47 -0.26 14.84 7.27
N PRO A 48 -1.35 14.10 7.00
CA PRO A 48 -2.67 14.54 7.37
C PRO A 48 -2.74 14.78 8.89
N PRO A 49 -3.55 15.73 9.36
CA PRO A 49 -3.75 15.93 10.79
C PRO A 49 -4.22 14.62 11.41
N ASN A 50 -3.53 14.18 12.48
CA ASN A 50 -3.92 12.97 13.20
C ASN A 50 -5.37 13.16 13.69
N HIS A 51 -6.27 12.27 13.25
CA HIS A 51 -7.57 12.13 13.87
C HIS A 51 -7.36 11.42 15.21
N LEU A 52 -7.07 12.21 16.27
CA LEU A 52 -7.29 11.80 17.65
C LEU A 52 -8.80 11.76 17.93
#